data_AF-A0A6B2YYG0-F1
#
_entry.id   AF-A0A6B2YYG0-F1
#
_cell.length_a   1.000
_cell.length_b   1.000
_cell.length_c   1.000
_cell.angle_alpha   90.00
_cell.angle_beta   90.00
_cell.angle_gamma   90.00
#
_symmetry.space_group_name_H-M   'P 1'
#
loop_
_entity.id
_entity.type
_entity.pdbx_description
1 polymer ?
#
loop_
_entity_poly.entity_id
_entity_poly.type
_entity_poly.pdbx_seq_one_letter_code
_entity_poly.pdbx_strand_id
1 'polypeptide(L)'
;MNIHQVTILRAHLLTLERAQQLAALRLHTGIQLVLHANPSGDRAHQALLSLLTSADLHTGLHSEEELRAAITHHGAPATRVKQAGPDHHHTFPNLPTTPMTGFRADLRRRLLPEDQHQADGQYRAALQAAAHWLTQRPHSNRPHPPDLGTPWNDIPSLQYFLSRLTHNSPTPQHTLIRIRGAQAGFLRNGLLLDVPEDLDAAGGPGITTRPCTPKTVQHLSVILGPTQAAGLATLLFTGAHPDLVASATVDSVTANASRIHLPAHGHIHGHPTGQSPSDDEPRSTTVYAVPPRARPLLHAALLFRQREQAPAHFRLFSNTFGHRLTALTEDLALPIPTLVHPHPAPDWHQQARCWHIAAPLRTTTRQAP
;
A
#
# COMPACT_ATOMS: atom_id res chain seq x y z
N MET A 1 -6.19 -36.20 -1.81
CA MET A 1 -6.00 -34.86 -1.21
C MET A 1 -6.94 -34.79 -0.02
N ASN A 2 -6.44 -34.94 1.21
CA ASN A 2 -7.28 -34.88 2.41
C ASN A 2 -7.47 -33.41 2.78
N ILE A 3 -8.70 -32.93 2.64
CA ILE A 3 -9.08 -31.60 3.12
C ILE A 3 -9.32 -31.77 4.62
N HIS A 4 -8.58 -31.03 5.45
CA HIS A 4 -8.70 -31.10 6.91
C HIS A 4 -9.50 -29.93 7.49
N GLN A 5 -9.58 -28.81 6.76
CA GLN A 5 -10.24 -27.60 7.20
C GLN A 5 -10.91 -26.88 6.02
N VAL A 6 -12.10 -26.33 6.26
CA VAL A 6 -12.83 -25.46 5.32
C VAL A 6 -13.17 -24.15 6.03
N THR A 7 -12.73 -23.04 5.44
CA THR A 7 -12.95 -21.69 5.98
C THR A 7 -14.01 -20.95 5.16
N ILE A 8 -15.07 -20.47 5.81
CA ILE A 8 -16.19 -19.76 5.18
C ILE A 8 -16.12 -18.29 5.55
N LEU A 9 -15.89 -17.44 4.54
CA LEU A 9 -15.59 -16.02 4.77
C LEU A 9 -16.82 -15.12 4.98
N ARG A 10 -18.02 -15.61 4.65
CA ARG A 10 -19.28 -14.84 4.73
C ARG A 10 -20.39 -15.67 5.36
N ALA A 11 -20.17 -16.20 6.55
CA ALA A 11 -21.15 -17.05 7.24
C ALA A 11 -22.48 -16.32 7.50
N HIS A 12 -22.49 -14.99 7.62
CA HIS A 12 -23.70 -14.17 7.72
C HIS A 12 -24.60 -14.19 6.47
N LEU A 13 -24.11 -14.68 5.33
CA LEU A 13 -24.89 -14.87 4.10
C LEU A 13 -25.34 -16.32 3.89
N LEU A 14 -25.07 -17.21 4.84
CA LEU A 14 -25.54 -18.59 4.76
C LEU A 14 -27.06 -18.63 4.88
N THR A 15 -27.68 -19.45 4.04
CA THR A 15 -29.05 -19.90 4.25
C THR A 15 -29.05 -21.07 5.22
N LEU A 16 -30.20 -21.35 5.85
CA LEU A 16 -30.35 -22.50 6.74
C LEU A 16 -29.97 -23.82 6.03
N GLU A 17 -30.42 -23.98 4.79
CA GLU A 17 -30.12 -25.17 3.97
C GLU A 17 -28.61 -25.36 3.77
N ARG A 18 -27.87 -24.29 3.41
CA ARG A 18 -26.41 -24.36 3.25
C ARG A 18 -25.70 -24.63 4.57
N ALA A 19 -26.18 -24.05 5.66
CA ALA A 19 -25.63 -24.33 6.99
C ALA A 19 -25.84 -25.80 7.39
N GLN A 20 -26.99 -26.39 7.10
CA GLN A 20 -27.25 -27.82 7.31
C GLN A 20 -26.36 -28.70 6.44
N GLN A 21 -26.14 -28.34 5.17
CA GLN A 21 -25.21 -29.05 4.29
C GLN A 21 -23.77 -29.03 4.82
N LEU A 22 -23.33 -27.90 5.38
CA LEU A 22 -22.02 -27.76 6.00
C LEU A 22 -21.90 -28.59 7.28
N ALA A 23 -22.94 -28.60 8.12
CA ALA A 23 -23.01 -29.47 9.30
C ALA A 23 -22.89 -30.95 8.92
N ALA A 24 -23.64 -31.37 7.89
CA ALA A 24 -23.56 -32.71 7.34
C ALA A 24 -22.14 -33.01 6.81
N LEU A 25 -21.52 -32.08 6.07
CA LEU A 25 -20.16 -32.24 5.58
C LEU A 25 -19.16 -32.46 6.72
N ARG A 26 -19.20 -31.62 7.77
CA ARG A 26 -18.36 -31.76 8.97
C ARG A 26 -18.55 -33.12 9.63
N LEU A 27 -19.79 -33.56 9.79
CA LEU A 27 -20.11 -34.84 10.41
C LEU A 27 -19.55 -36.04 9.62
N HIS A 28 -19.68 -36.02 8.29
CA HIS A 28 -19.31 -37.14 7.44
C HIS A 28 -17.81 -37.23 7.16
N THR A 29 -17.12 -36.08 7.17
CA THR A 29 -15.70 -36.00 6.77
C THR A 29 -14.75 -35.73 7.94
N GLY A 30 -15.27 -35.29 9.10
CA GLY A 30 -14.45 -34.82 10.21
C GLY A 30 -13.73 -33.49 9.93
N ILE A 31 -14.06 -32.80 8.83
CA ILE A 31 -13.43 -31.54 8.44
C ILE A 31 -13.72 -30.45 9.48
N GLN A 32 -12.68 -29.72 9.88
CA GLN A 32 -12.85 -28.54 10.73
C GLN A 32 -13.49 -27.40 9.92
N LEU A 33 -14.60 -26.86 10.40
CA LEU A 33 -15.22 -25.67 9.82
C LEU A 33 -14.79 -24.42 10.59
N VAL A 34 -14.29 -23.42 9.87
CA VAL A 34 -14.00 -22.09 10.43
C VAL A 34 -14.93 -21.08 9.77
N LEU A 35 -15.84 -20.50 10.54
CA LEU A 35 -16.87 -19.59 10.04
C LEU A 35 -16.50 -18.13 10.39
N HIS A 36 -16.24 -17.32 9.38
CA HIS A 36 -16.07 -15.87 9.51
C HIS A 36 -17.34 -15.15 9.07
N ALA A 37 -17.78 -14.19 9.87
CA ALA A 37 -18.93 -13.35 9.56
C ALA A 37 -18.65 -11.90 9.93
N ASN A 38 -19.19 -10.98 9.14
CA ASN A 38 -19.19 -9.55 9.42
C ASN A 38 -20.63 -9.03 9.39
N PRO A 39 -21.48 -9.42 10.36
CA PRO A 39 -22.87 -8.99 10.37
C PRO A 39 -22.97 -7.49 10.58
N SER A 40 -23.80 -6.81 9.79
CA SER A 40 -24.02 -5.37 9.84
C SER A 40 -24.93 -4.98 11.02
N GLY A 41 -24.44 -5.16 12.25
CA GLY A 41 -25.13 -4.78 13.49
C GLY A 41 -25.73 -5.95 14.28
N ASP A 42 -26.26 -5.63 15.46
CA ASP A 42 -26.64 -6.62 16.48
C ASP A 42 -27.76 -7.56 16.04
N ARG A 43 -28.76 -7.05 15.30
CA ARG A 43 -29.82 -7.89 14.72
C ARG A 43 -29.28 -8.92 13.73
N ALA A 44 -28.33 -8.53 12.88
CA ALA A 44 -27.72 -9.44 11.91
C ALA A 44 -26.82 -10.48 12.62
N HIS A 45 -26.18 -10.08 13.72
CA HIS A 45 -25.40 -10.99 14.55
C HIS A 45 -26.29 -12.03 15.25
N GLN A 46 -27.40 -11.60 15.85
CA GLN A 46 -28.38 -12.49 16.47
C GLN A 46 -29.01 -13.45 15.46
N ALA A 47 -29.39 -12.96 14.27
CA ALA A 47 -29.93 -13.80 13.20
C ALA A 47 -28.95 -14.89 12.76
N LEU A 48 -27.65 -14.56 12.66
CA LEU A 48 -26.61 -15.54 12.36
C LEU A 48 -26.45 -16.58 13.48
N LEU A 49 -26.44 -16.15 14.74
CA LEU A 49 -26.37 -17.07 15.88
C LEU A 49 -27.55 -18.05 15.88
N SER A 50 -28.79 -17.55 15.71
CA SER A 50 -29.98 -18.39 15.62
C SER A 50 -29.93 -19.37 14.45
N LEU A 51 -29.39 -18.96 13.30
CA LEU A 51 -29.23 -19.83 12.14
C LEU A 51 -28.21 -20.94 12.40
N LEU A 52 -27.07 -20.61 13.00
CA LEU A 52 -26.02 -21.59 13.31
C LEU A 52 -26.44 -22.55 14.42
N THR A 53 -27.20 -22.09 15.41
CA THR A 53 -27.83 -22.97 16.41
C THR A 53 -28.82 -23.92 15.74
N SER A 54 -29.67 -23.41 14.84
CA SER A 54 -30.65 -24.24 14.11
C SER A 54 -30.01 -25.30 13.19
N ALA A 55 -28.76 -25.07 12.76
CA ALA A 55 -28.00 -25.97 11.90
C ALA A 55 -26.99 -26.84 12.66
N ASP A 56 -26.98 -26.80 14.00
CA ASP A 56 -26.02 -27.51 14.86
C ASP A 56 -24.53 -27.15 14.59
N LEU A 57 -24.27 -25.92 14.16
CA LEU A 57 -22.94 -25.38 13.87
C LEU A 57 -22.39 -24.46 14.98
N HIS A 58 -22.95 -24.55 16.19
CA HIS A 58 -22.65 -23.64 17.30
C HIS A 58 -21.23 -23.80 17.89
N THR A 59 -20.54 -24.91 17.62
CA THR A 59 -19.17 -25.17 18.04
C THR A 59 -18.15 -24.66 17.02
N GLY A 60 -17.34 -23.67 17.39
CA GLY A 60 -16.22 -23.16 16.57
C GLY A 60 -16.37 -21.74 16.02
N LEU A 61 -17.42 -21.00 16.42
CA LEU A 61 -17.54 -19.58 16.15
C LEU A 61 -16.48 -18.79 16.94
N HIS A 62 -15.34 -18.55 16.30
CA HIS A 62 -14.42 -17.52 16.75
C HIS A 62 -15.00 -16.16 16.33
N SER A 63 -15.70 -15.50 17.24
CA SER A 63 -16.04 -14.08 17.12
C SER A 63 -14.74 -13.31 17.03
N GLU A 64 -14.40 -12.81 15.85
CA GLU A 64 -13.17 -12.04 15.65
C GLU A 64 -13.41 -10.58 16.06
N GLU A 65 -13.69 -10.41 17.35
CA GLU A 65 -13.73 -9.12 18.02
C GLU A 65 -12.41 -8.38 17.82
N GLU A 66 -11.27 -9.08 17.66
CA GLU A 66 -9.95 -8.51 17.34
C GLU A 66 -9.83 -7.97 15.91
N LEU A 67 -10.44 -8.61 14.90
CA LEU A 67 -10.43 -8.12 13.52
C LEU A 67 -11.39 -6.94 13.37
N ARG A 68 -12.59 -7.04 13.98
CA ARG A 68 -13.51 -5.92 14.06
C ARG A 68 -12.90 -4.80 14.89
N ALA A 69 -12.25 -5.08 16.01
CA ALA A 69 -11.54 -4.08 16.81
C ALA A 69 -10.36 -3.49 16.05
N ALA A 70 -9.56 -4.25 15.29
CA ALA A 70 -8.48 -3.69 14.47
C ALA A 70 -9.04 -2.79 13.36
N ILE A 71 -10.08 -3.22 12.65
CA ILE A 71 -10.73 -2.43 11.59
C ILE A 71 -11.48 -1.22 12.17
N THR A 72 -12.09 -1.35 13.35
CA THR A 72 -12.85 -0.27 14.02
C THR A 72 -11.93 0.67 14.79
N HIS A 73 -10.81 0.21 15.35
CA HIS A 73 -9.80 1.04 16.01
C HIS A 73 -8.98 1.83 14.98
N HIS A 74 -8.75 1.26 13.80
CA HIS A 74 -8.10 1.95 12.68
C HIS A 74 -9.07 2.62 11.71
N GLY A 75 -10.38 2.36 11.85
CA GLY A 75 -11.48 2.94 11.06
C GLY A 75 -12.43 3.84 11.85
N ALA A 76 -12.23 4.01 13.17
CA ALA A 76 -12.99 4.95 13.98
C ALA A 76 -12.85 6.36 13.43
N PRO A 77 -13.91 7.19 13.47
CA PRO A 77 -13.82 8.58 13.09
C PRO A 77 -12.72 9.20 13.95
N ALA A 78 -11.68 9.72 13.31
CA ALA A 78 -10.55 10.33 13.99
C ALA A 78 -11.06 11.20 15.13
N THR A 79 -10.77 10.80 16.38
CA THR A 79 -10.81 11.72 17.51
C THR A 79 -10.04 12.95 17.06
N ARG A 80 -10.71 14.10 17.16
CA ARG A 80 -10.36 15.42 16.66
C ARG A 80 -9.03 15.91 17.24
N VAL A 81 -7.92 15.25 16.91
CA VAL A 81 -6.63 15.90 16.81
C VAL A 81 -6.80 16.84 15.62
N LYS A 82 -6.42 18.12 15.77
CA LYS A 82 -6.27 19.07 14.66
C LYS A 82 -5.13 18.61 13.72
N GLN A 83 -5.22 17.41 13.17
CA GLN A 83 -4.54 17.04 11.95
C GLN A 83 -5.36 17.69 10.83
N ALA A 84 -4.75 18.61 10.09
CA ALA A 84 -5.28 19.12 8.83
C ALA A 84 -5.79 17.91 8.02
N GLY A 85 -7.10 17.85 7.79
CA GLY A 85 -7.73 16.74 7.10
C GLY A 85 -7.12 16.58 5.70
N PRO A 86 -7.12 15.36 5.13
CA PRO A 86 -6.63 15.20 3.78
C PRO A 86 -7.57 15.91 2.80
N ASP A 87 -6.98 16.83 2.02
CA ASP A 87 -7.53 17.57 0.87
C ASP A 87 -7.98 16.61 -0.26
N HIS A 88 -8.93 15.71 -0.01
CA HIS A 88 -9.43 14.80 -1.04
C HIS A 88 -10.40 15.48 -2.03
N HIS A 89 -10.74 16.75 -1.80
CA HIS A 89 -11.66 17.52 -2.64
C HIS A 89 -10.97 18.61 -3.47
N HIS A 90 -9.77 19.05 -3.08
CA HIS A 90 -9.07 20.05 -3.86
C HIS A 90 -8.27 19.39 -4.98
N THR A 91 -8.56 19.78 -6.22
CA THR A 91 -7.85 19.31 -7.40
C THR A 91 -7.08 20.47 -8.00
N PHE A 92 -5.76 20.32 -8.12
CA PHE A 92 -4.95 21.29 -8.83
C PHE A 92 -5.19 21.20 -10.35
N PRO A 93 -5.13 22.33 -11.07
CA PRO A 93 -5.07 22.30 -12.53
C PRO A 93 -3.78 21.62 -12.99
N ASN A 94 -3.68 21.30 -14.29
CA ASN A 94 -2.46 20.72 -14.85
C ASN A 94 -1.25 21.64 -14.57
N LEU A 95 -0.30 21.11 -13.81
CA LEU A 95 0.91 21.80 -13.40
C LEU A 95 2.01 21.55 -14.43
N PRO A 96 2.93 22.52 -14.63
CA PRO A 96 4.06 22.29 -15.50
C PRO A 96 5.02 21.25 -14.91
N THR A 97 5.63 20.46 -15.77
CA THR A 97 6.64 19.45 -15.42
C THR A 97 8.02 20.05 -15.10
N THR A 98 8.12 21.40 -15.05
CA THR A 98 9.35 22.18 -14.82
C THR A 98 10.24 21.57 -13.73
N PRO A 99 11.57 21.58 -13.92
CA PRO A 99 12.51 21.13 -12.90
C PRO A 99 12.36 21.89 -11.58
N MET A 100 12.84 21.27 -10.50
CA MET A 100 12.70 21.74 -9.12
C MET A 100 13.11 23.22 -8.93
N THR A 101 14.12 23.72 -9.64
CA THR A 101 14.69 25.07 -9.49
C THR A 101 13.70 26.17 -9.87
N GLY A 102 12.88 25.94 -10.90
CA GLY A 102 11.87 26.90 -11.38
C GLY A 102 10.45 26.62 -10.84
N PHE A 103 10.21 25.42 -10.32
CA PHE A 103 8.86 24.92 -10.04
C PHE A 103 8.00 25.86 -9.16
N ARG A 104 8.54 26.37 -8.05
CA ARG A 104 7.76 27.28 -7.17
C ARG A 104 7.45 28.63 -7.82
N ALA A 105 8.34 29.15 -8.66
CA ALA A 105 8.08 30.38 -9.40
C ALA A 105 6.97 30.14 -10.43
N ASP A 106 6.95 28.97 -11.06
CA ASP A 106 5.89 28.58 -11.99
C ASP A 106 4.53 28.41 -11.32
N LEU A 107 4.49 27.79 -10.14
CA LEU A 107 3.25 27.69 -9.37
C LEU A 107 2.67 29.08 -9.08
N ARG A 108 3.50 30.05 -8.67
CA ARG A 108 3.06 31.43 -8.41
C ARG A 108 2.58 32.18 -9.66
N ARG A 109 3.06 31.80 -10.83
CA ARG A 109 2.65 32.42 -12.10
C ARG A 109 1.32 31.86 -12.64
N ARG A 110 0.99 30.61 -12.30
CA ARG A 110 -0.10 29.86 -12.96
C ARG A 110 -1.31 29.58 -12.07
N LEU A 111 -1.12 29.50 -10.76
CA LEU A 111 -2.19 29.15 -9.83
C LEU A 111 -2.88 30.39 -9.28
N LEU A 112 -4.15 30.24 -8.92
CA LEU A 112 -4.87 31.25 -8.13
C LEU A 112 -4.29 31.32 -6.71
N PRO A 113 -4.44 32.44 -5.98
CA PRO A 113 -3.83 32.61 -4.65
C PRO A 113 -4.14 31.50 -3.64
N GLU A 114 -5.35 30.94 -3.66
CA GLU A 114 -5.76 29.85 -2.77
C GLU A 114 -5.01 28.55 -3.10
N ASP A 115 -4.99 28.16 -4.38
CA ASP A 115 -4.26 27.00 -4.89
C ASP A 115 -2.75 27.15 -4.66
N GLN A 116 -2.21 28.37 -4.78
CA GLN A 116 -0.80 28.66 -4.48
C GLN A 116 -0.47 28.35 -3.02
N HIS A 117 -1.32 28.79 -2.08
CA HIS A 117 -1.11 28.55 -0.66
C HIS A 117 -1.11 27.05 -0.35
N GLN A 118 -2.07 26.30 -0.92
CA GLN A 118 -2.15 24.85 -0.74
C GLN A 118 -0.97 24.12 -1.38
N ALA A 119 -0.61 24.46 -2.62
CA ALA A 119 0.53 23.88 -3.31
C ALA A 119 1.86 24.16 -2.57
N ASP A 120 2.04 25.38 -2.05
CA ASP A 120 3.23 25.73 -1.26
C ASP A 120 3.26 24.98 0.08
N GLY A 121 2.10 24.76 0.70
CA GLY A 121 1.96 23.91 1.89
C GLY A 121 2.40 22.47 1.64
N GLN A 122 1.91 21.84 0.56
CA GLN A 122 2.30 20.47 0.17
C GLN A 122 3.79 20.39 -0.18
N TYR A 123 4.32 21.39 -0.90
CA TYR A 123 5.75 21.47 -1.25
C TYR A 123 6.62 21.55 0.01
N ARG A 124 6.30 22.46 0.94
CA ARG A 124 7.05 22.65 2.19
C ARG A 124 6.99 21.42 3.09
N ALA A 125 5.83 20.78 3.20
CA ALA A 125 5.68 19.54 3.96
C ALA A 125 6.57 18.42 3.40
N ALA A 126 6.62 18.26 2.08
CA ALA A 126 7.47 17.26 1.44
C ALA A 126 8.97 17.55 1.60
N LEU A 127 9.37 18.83 1.49
CA LEU A 127 10.73 19.28 1.77
C LEU A 127 11.14 18.93 3.20
N GLN A 128 10.30 19.26 4.18
CA GLN A 128 10.55 18.97 5.59
C GLN A 128 10.59 17.46 5.85
N ALA A 129 9.68 16.69 5.25
CA ALA A 129 9.67 15.24 5.38
C ALA A 129 10.96 14.60 4.83
N ALA A 130 11.45 15.07 3.68
CA ALA A 130 12.73 14.63 3.12
C ALA A 130 13.91 15.00 4.03
N ALA A 131 14.00 16.26 4.45
CA ALA A 131 15.07 16.71 5.34
C ALA A 131 15.08 15.93 6.67
N HIS A 132 13.91 15.76 7.29
CA HIS A 132 13.77 15.00 8.52
C HIS A 132 14.18 13.53 8.34
N TRP A 133 13.70 12.88 7.28
CA TRP A 133 14.05 11.49 6.97
C TRP A 133 15.54 11.28 6.76
N LEU A 134 16.23 12.24 6.12
CA LEU A 134 17.69 12.21 5.94
C LEU A 134 18.43 12.43 7.27
N THR A 135 17.97 13.36 8.13
CA THR A 135 18.60 13.60 9.44
C THR A 135 18.44 12.44 10.42
N GLN A 136 17.34 11.68 10.33
CA GLN A 136 17.09 10.52 11.17
C GLN A 136 17.85 9.28 10.76
N ARG A 137 18.48 9.30 9.58
CA ARG A 137 19.36 8.22 9.17
C ARG A 137 20.72 8.48 9.82
N PRO A 138 21.22 7.54 10.65
CA PRO A 138 22.64 7.53 10.93
C PRO A 138 23.32 7.54 9.57
N HIS A 139 24.20 8.51 9.32
CA HIS A 139 25.11 8.43 8.17
C HIS A 139 25.85 7.13 8.39
N SER A 140 25.38 6.08 7.72
CA SER A 140 25.54 4.69 8.13
C SER A 140 27.02 4.38 8.29
N ASN A 141 27.54 4.40 9.53
CA ASN A 141 28.90 3.99 9.93
C ASN A 141 29.95 4.07 8.80
N ARG A 142 30.00 5.17 8.05
CA ARG A 142 30.97 5.33 6.98
C ARG A 142 32.17 6.00 7.62
N PRO A 143 33.36 5.36 7.62
CA PRO A 143 34.56 5.96 8.18
C PRO A 143 34.98 7.23 7.46
N HIS A 144 34.45 7.50 6.25
CA HIS A 144 34.76 8.65 5.42
C HIS A 144 33.50 9.31 4.84
N PRO A 145 33.49 10.64 4.62
CA PRO A 145 32.45 11.30 3.83
C PRO A 145 32.36 10.64 2.45
N PRO A 146 31.16 10.46 1.88
CA PRO A 146 31.05 10.00 0.50
C PRO A 146 31.72 11.00 -0.45
N ASP A 147 32.49 10.48 -1.41
CA ASP A 147 33.05 11.31 -2.47
C ASP A 147 31.92 11.96 -3.28
N LEU A 148 32.16 13.19 -3.74
CA LEU A 148 31.21 13.91 -4.59
C LEU A 148 31.00 13.13 -5.89
N GLY A 149 29.75 13.10 -6.36
CA GLY A 149 29.32 12.33 -7.53
C GLY A 149 29.05 10.85 -7.24
N THR A 150 29.28 10.35 -6.02
CA THR A 150 28.99 8.95 -5.72
C THR A 150 27.48 8.68 -5.59
N PRO A 151 26.99 7.54 -6.12
CA PRO A 151 25.60 7.16 -5.97
C PRO A 151 25.27 6.82 -4.51
N TRP A 152 24.04 7.13 -4.12
CA TRP A 152 23.45 6.68 -2.88
C TRP A 152 23.02 5.21 -3.03
N ASN A 153 23.53 4.34 -2.16
CA ASN A 153 23.40 2.89 -2.34
C ASN A 153 22.19 2.26 -1.63
N ASP A 154 21.54 2.96 -0.69
CA ASP A 154 20.35 2.44 0.00
C ASP A 154 19.07 2.71 -0.80
N ILE A 155 18.97 2.05 -1.95
CA ILE A 155 17.84 2.14 -2.91
C ILE A 155 16.51 1.64 -2.31
N PRO A 156 16.43 0.51 -1.59
CA PRO A 156 15.16 0.04 -1.01
C PRO A 156 14.54 1.06 -0.06
N SER A 157 15.38 1.75 0.70
CA SER A 157 14.95 2.84 1.55
C SER A 157 14.46 4.07 0.81
N LEU A 158 15.12 4.44 -0.30
CA LEU A 158 14.68 5.55 -1.15
C LEU A 158 13.30 5.25 -1.74
N GLN A 159 13.10 4.03 -2.27
CA GLN A 159 11.80 3.56 -2.78
C GLN A 159 10.72 3.61 -1.69
N TYR A 160 11.02 3.13 -0.48
CA TYR A 160 10.10 3.22 0.66
C TYR A 160 9.76 4.67 1.02
N PHE A 161 10.74 5.56 1.03
CA PHE A 161 10.51 6.98 1.31
C PHE A 161 9.60 7.63 0.26
N LEU A 162 9.90 7.43 -1.02
CA LEU A 162 9.18 8.02 -2.13
C LEU A 162 7.74 7.50 -2.20
N SER A 163 7.54 6.19 -2.07
CA SER A 163 6.20 5.61 -1.97
C SER A 163 5.45 6.11 -0.73
N ARG A 164 6.13 6.27 0.42
CA ARG A 164 5.51 6.87 1.63
C ARG A 164 5.05 8.30 1.42
N LEU A 165 5.84 9.08 0.69
CA LEU A 165 5.55 10.49 0.43
C LEU A 165 4.29 10.65 -0.44
N THR A 166 4.04 9.72 -1.37
CA THR A 166 3.05 9.89 -2.44
C THR A 166 1.85 8.94 -2.34
N HIS A 167 1.85 7.92 -1.48
CA HIS A 167 0.75 6.92 -1.40
C HIS A 167 -0.64 7.51 -1.10
N ASN A 168 -0.70 8.72 -0.54
CA ASN A 168 -1.94 9.42 -0.21
C ASN A 168 -2.18 10.65 -1.11
N SER A 169 -1.44 10.79 -2.21
CA SER A 169 -1.69 11.84 -3.20
C SER A 169 -3.06 11.63 -3.85
N PRO A 170 -3.97 12.62 -3.80
CA PRO A 170 -5.27 12.52 -4.46
C PRO A 170 -5.18 12.52 -5.98
N THR A 171 -4.20 13.25 -6.54
CA THR A 171 -3.99 13.39 -7.99
C THR A 171 -2.49 13.36 -8.35
N PRO A 172 -2.14 13.11 -9.62
CA PRO A 172 -0.76 13.21 -10.10
C PRO A 172 -0.10 14.56 -9.81
N GLN A 173 -0.86 15.66 -9.86
CA GLN A 173 -0.35 17.01 -9.56
C GLN A 173 0.11 17.16 -8.11
N HIS A 174 -0.59 16.52 -7.16
CA HIS A 174 -0.13 16.46 -5.76
C HIS A 174 1.19 15.70 -5.63
N THR A 175 1.31 14.59 -6.37
CA THR A 175 2.53 13.79 -6.43
C THR A 175 3.69 14.60 -6.97
N LEU A 176 3.49 15.33 -8.07
CA LEU A 176 4.51 16.21 -8.64
C LEU A 176 4.96 17.28 -7.64
N ILE A 177 4.02 17.99 -6.99
CA ILE A 177 4.35 19.00 -5.97
C ILE A 177 5.20 18.41 -4.85
N ARG A 178 4.81 17.24 -4.34
CA ARG A 178 5.53 16.56 -3.26
C ARG A 178 6.91 16.09 -3.68
N ILE A 179 7.05 15.52 -4.88
CA ILE A 179 8.35 15.10 -5.43
C ILE A 179 9.27 16.30 -5.57
N ARG A 180 8.79 17.42 -6.13
CA ARG A 180 9.58 18.66 -6.28
C ARG A 180 9.97 19.25 -4.92
N GLY A 181 9.10 19.15 -3.91
CA GLY A 181 9.42 19.50 -2.52
C GLY A 181 10.51 18.59 -1.91
N ALA A 182 10.39 17.28 -2.12
CA ALA A 182 11.38 16.31 -1.66
C ALA A 182 12.75 16.52 -2.32
N GLN A 183 12.81 16.77 -3.63
CA GLN A 183 14.05 17.10 -4.34
C GLN A 183 14.77 18.29 -3.69
N ALA A 184 14.04 19.34 -3.29
CA ALA A 184 14.61 20.47 -2.56
C ALA A 184 15.09 20.08 -1.15
N GLY A 185 14.40 19.17 -0.47
CA GLY A 185 14.83 18.64 0.83
C GLY A 185 16.12 17.80 0.74
N PHE A 186 16.24 16.96 -0.28
CA PHE A 186 17.47 16.21 -0.59
C PHE A 186 18.62 17.16 -0.90
N LEU A 187 18.38 18.17 -1.76
CA LEU A 187 19.39 19.15 -2.14
C LEU A 187 19.95 19.92 -0.93
N ARG A 188 19.08 20.30 0.03
CA ARG A 188 19.50 20.93 1.29
C ARG A 188 20.44 20.07 2.14
N ASN A 189 20.42 18.75 1.94
CA ASN A 189 21.28 17.79 2.63
C ASN A 189 22.44 17.30 1.75
N GLY A 190 22.75 18.00 0.64
CA GLY A 190 23.87 17.67 -0.24
C GLY A 190 23.60 16.49 -1.19
N LEU A 191 22.33 16.18 -1.43
CA LEU A 191 21.92 15.07 -2.30
C LEU A 191 21.12 15.56 -3.50
N LEU A 192 21.44 15.03 -4.68
CA LEU A 192 20.63 15.21 -5.87
C LEU A 192 19.68 14.03 -6.00
N LEU A 193 18.38 14.26 -5.83
CA LEU A 193 17.34 13.26 -6.13
C LEU A 193 16.90 13.43 -7.59
N ASP A 194 17.21 12.44 -8.40
CA ASP A 194 16.72 12.35 -9.78
C ASP A 194 15.53 11.41 -9.86
N VAL A 195 14.56 11.82 -10.66
CA VAL A 195 13.32 11.09 -10.95
C VAL A 195 13.05 11.23 -12.43
N PRO A 196 12.30 10.31 -13.05
CA PRO A 196 11.91 10.45 -14.45
C PRO A 196 11.33 11.84 -14.75
N GLU A 197 11.75 12.44 -15.85
CA GLU A 197 11.32 13.77 -16.26
C GLU A 197 9.81 13.79 -16.54
N ASP A 198 9.33 12.76 -17.24
CA ASP A 198 7.93 12.51 -17.50
C ASP A 198 7.37 11.48 -16.50
N LEU A 199 6.76 12.00 -15.44
CA LEU A 199 6.07 11.17 -14.43
C LEU A 199 4.72 10.66 -14.94
N ASP A 200 4.10 11.30 -15.92
CA ASP A 200 2.79 10.91 -16.45
C ASP A 200 2.93 9.70 -17.39
N ALA A 201 4.07 9.58 -18.08
CA ALA A 201 4.43 8.39 -18.85
C ALA A 201 4.76 7.17 -17.96
N ALA A 202 5.06 7.38 -16.68
CA ALA A 202 5.44 6.32 -15.74
C ALA A 202 4.30 5.93 -14.79
N GLY A 203 4.24 4.66 -14.40
CA GLY A 203 3.33 4.18 -13.37
C GLY A 203 3.83 4.41 -11.94
N GLY A 204 2.99 4.09 -10.95
CA GLY A 204 3.40 3.89 -9.57
C GLY A 204 2.78 4.84 -8.54
N PRO A 205 3.34 4.87 -7.31
CA PRO A 205 2.78 5.57 -6.16
C PRO A 205 2.48 7.04 -6.42
N GLY A 206 1.21 7.42 -6.30
CA GLY A 206 0.72 8.77 -6.49
C GLY A 206 0.37 9.15 -7.94
N ILE A 207 0.66 8.29 -8.92
CA ILE A 207 0.31 8.50 -10.34
C ILE A 207 -0.80 7.53 -10.76
N THR A 208 -0.57 6.22 -10.61
CA THR A 208 -1.53 5.15 -10.93
C THR A 208 -2.24 4.59 -9.70
N THR A 209 -2.26 5.37 -8.62
CA THR A 209 -2.82 4.98 -7.33
C THR A 209 -4.08 5.74 -6.98
N ARG A 210 -4.81 5.24 -5.98
CA ARG A 210 -5.85 5.98 -5.26
C ARG A 210 -5.61 5.93 -3.76
N PRO A 211 -5.81 7.05 -3.04
CA PRO A 211 -5.70 7.04 -1.58
C PRO A 211 -6.67 6.03 -0.94
N CYS A 212 -6.16 5.23 0.00
CA CYS A 212 -7.01 4.39 0.84
C CYS A 212 -7.77 5.28 1.85
N THR A 213 -8.99 5.68 1.50
CA THR A 213 -9.87 6.45 2.40
C THR A 213 -10.55 5.54 3.43
N PRO A 214 -11.05 6.07 4.56
CA PRO A 214 -11.82 5.27 5.52
C PRO A 214 -13.02 4.57 4.86
N LYS A 215 -13.71 5.29 3.97
CA LYS A 215 -14.82 4.74 3.17
C LYS A 215 -14.35 3.58 2.31
N THR A 216 -13.23 3.70 1.60
CA THR A 216 -12.68 2.63 0.77
C THR A 216 -12.30 1.41 1.61
N VAL A 217 -11.61 1.61 2.73
CA VAL A 217 -11.17 0.52 3.62
C VAL A 217 -12.37 -0.22 4.23
N GLN A 218 -13.37 0.53 4.72
CA GLN A 218 -14.61 -0.04 5.23
C GLN A 218 -15.37 -0.80 4.14
N HIS A 219 -15.46 -0.24 2.93
CA HIS A 219 -16.15 -0.88 1.83
C HIS A 219 -15.49 -2.22 1.45
N LEU A 220 -14.15 -2.23 1.35
CA LEU A 220 -13.37 -3.44 1.08
C LEU A 220 -13.54 -4.49 2.19
N SER A 221 -13.50 -4.08 3.46
CA SER A 221 -13.54 -5.03 4.59
C SER A 221 -14.92 -5.63 4.86
N VAL A 222 -15.99 -4.97 4.44
CA VAL A 222 -17.36 -5.50 4.60
C VAL A 222 -17.67 -6.55 3.55
N ILE A 223 -17.25 -6.33 2.31
CA ILE A 223 -17.69 -7.16 1.17
C ILE A 223 -16.73 -8.32 0.91
N LEU A 224 -15.43 -8.15 1.15
CA LEU A 224 -14.41 -9.07 0.68
C LEU A 224 -13.81 -9.92 1.79
N GLY A 225 -13.30 -11.09 1.40
CA GLY A 225 -12.42 -11.87 2.26
C GLY A 225 -11.12 -11.11 2.58
N PRO A 226 -10.43 -11.43 3.68
CA PRO A 226 -9.26 -10.67 4.15
C PRO A 226 -8.15 -10.58 3.09
N THR A 227 -7.85 -11.68 2.39
CA THR A 227 -6.84 -11.72 1.33
C THR A 227 -7.23 -10.89 0.11
N GLN A 228 -8.51 -10.90 -0.27
CA GLN A 228 -9.03 -10.11 -1.38
C GLN A 228 -9.04 -8.61 -1.06
N ALA A 229 -9.53 -8.23 0.12
CA ALA A 229 -9.55 -6.84 0.57
C ALA A 229 -8.12 -6.26 0.62
N ALA A 230 -7.18 -7.04 1.15
CA ALA A 230 -5.78 -6.67 1.24
C ALA A 230 -5.10 -6.58 -0.15
N GLY A 231 -5.41 -7.49 -1.06
CA GLY A 231 -4.91 -7.47 -2.43
C GLY A 231 -5.40 -6.26 -3.22
N LEU A 232 -6.70 -5.94 -3.17
CA LEU A 232 -7.24 -4.76 -3.83
C LEU A 232 -6.70 -3.47 -3.19
N ALA A 233 -6.61 -3.40 -1.86
CA ALA A 233 -5.98 -2.27 -1.20
C ALA A 233 -4.53 -2.07 -1.65
N THR A 234 -3.78 -3.17 -1.81
CA THR A 234 -2.40 -3.14 -2.33
C THR A 234 -2.36 -2.53 -3.72
N LEU A 235 -3.20 -2.98 -4.66
CA LEU A 235 -3.28 -2.36 -5.99
C LEU A 235 -3.58 -0.86 -5.93
N LEU A 236 -4.47 -0.43 -5.03
CA LEU A 236 -4.84 0.98 -4.90
C LEU A 236 -3.66 1.85 -4.46
N PHE A 237 -2.85 1.42 -3.50
CA PHE A 237 -1.78 2.27 -2.97
C PHE A 237 -0.40 2.06 -3.62
N THR A 238 -0.16 0.93 -4.29
CA THR A 238 1.09 0.72 -5.05
C THR A 238 0.95 1.19 -6.49
N GLY A 239 -0.22 0.97 -7.10
CA GLY A 239 -0.40 1.20 -8.53
C GLY A 239 0.37 0.20 -9.39
N ALA A 240 0.87 -0.89 -8.78
CA ALA A 240 1.68 -1.91 -9.42
C ALA A 240 0.81 -2.88 -10.24
N HIS A 241 1.42 -3.52 -11.22
CA HIS A 241 0.76 -4.52 -12.07
C HIS A 241 0.13 -5.65 -11.22
N PRO A 242 -1.08 -6.13 -11.55
CA PRO A 242 -1.76 -7.19 -10.81
C PRO A 242 -0.92 -8.44 -10.60
N ASP A 243 -0.14 -8.85 -11.61
CA ASP A 243 0.72 -10.04 -11.50
C ASP A 243 1.84 -9.88 -10.46
N LEU A 244 2.39 -8.67 -10.31
CA LEU A 244 3.37 -8.39 -9.25
C LEU A 244 2.72 -8.54 -7.88
N VAL A 245 1.53 -7.97 -7.71
CA VAL A 245 0.81 -8.07 -6.45
C VAL A 245 0.41 -9.52 -6.20
N ALA A 246 -0.09 -10.24 -7.20
CA ALA A 246 -0.44 -11.66 -7.11
C ALA A 246 0.75 -12.54 -6.71
N SER A 247 1.96 -12.12 -7.05
CA SER A 247 3.19 -12.81 -6.67
C SER A 247 3.63 -12.56 -5.21
N ALA A 248 3.03 -11.60 -4.49
CA ALA A 248 3.38 -11.33 -3.11
C ALA A 248 3.16 -12.58 -2.22
N THR A 249 4.14 -12.87 -1.36
CA THR A 249 4.09 -13.96 -0.38
C THR A 249 3.79 -13.42 1.02
N VAL A 250 3.63 -14.30 2.01
CA VAL A 250 3.50 -13.89 3.41
C VAL A 250 4.72 -13.05 3.85
N ASP A 251 5.93 -13.47 3.46
CA ASP A 251 7.18 -12.74 3.72
C ASP A 251 7.34 -11.42 2.95
N SER A 252 6.53 -11.18 1.92
CA SER A 252 6.53 -9.89 1.22
C SER A 252 6.10 -8.75 2.13
N VAL A 253 5.35 -9.00 3.20
CA VAL A 253 4.81 -7.95 4.08
C VAL A 253 5.53 -7.99 5.42
N THR A 254 5.99 -6.84 5.90
CA THR A 254 6.63 -6.76 7.22
C THR A 254 5.62 -7.10 8.33
N ALA A 255 6.10 -7.61 9.47
CA ALA A 255 5.24 -8.03 10.59
C ALA A 255 4.23 -6.95 11.07
N ASN A 256 4.58 -5.67 10.98
CA ASN A 256 3.71 -4.54 11.32
C ASN A 256 2.88 -3.97 10.15
N ALA A 257 2.85 -4.69 9.03
CA ALA A 257 2.23 -4.31 7.76
C ALA A 257 2.56 -2.88 7.30
N SER A 258 3.76 -2.37 7.60
CA SER A 258 4.17 -1.01 7.21
C SER A 258 4.85 -0.95 5.86
N ARG A 259 5.34 -2.08 5.36
CA ARG A 259 6.02 -2.22 4.06
C ARG A 259 5.54 -3.48 3.35
N ILE A 260 5.54 -3.41 2.02
CA ILE A 260 5.40 -4.57 1.16
C ILE A 260 6.51 -4.58 0.12
N HIS A 261 7.12 -5.75 -0.06
CA HIS A 261 8.18 -6.06 -1.00
C HIS A 261 7.58 -6.82 -2.18
N LEU A 262 7.53 -6.18 -3.35
CA LEU A 262 7.06 -6.81 -4.58
C LEU A 262 8.24 -7.06 -5.51
N PRO A 263 8.19 -8.06 -6.41
CA PRO A 263 9.23 -8.23 -7.43
C PRO A 263 9.35 -6.97 -8.29
N ALA A 264 10.57 -6.66 -8.75
CA ALA A 264 10.78 -5.61 -9.73
C ALA A 264 10.12 -5.97 -11.08
N HIS A 265 9.65 -4.95 -11.80
CA HIS A 265 8.85 -5.11 -13.03
C HIS A 265 9.55 -5.91 -14.15
N GLY A 266 10.90 -5.87 -14.19
CA GLY A 266 11.71 -6.62 -15.15
C GLY A 266 11.63 -8.15 -15.05
N HIS A 267 10.97 -8.69 -14.02
CA HIS A 267 10.76 -10.13 -13.84
C HIS A 267 9.42 -10.65 -14.39
N ILE A 268 8.52 -9.77 -14.87
CA ILE A 268 7.22 -10.18 -15.44
C ILE A 268 7.36 -10.54 -16.93
N HIS A 269 8.08 -9.71 -17.67
CA HIS A 269 8.42 -9.95 -19.06
C HIS A 269 9.82 -10.53 -19.08
N GLY A 270 9.91 -11.86 -19.17
CA GLY A 270 11.19 -12.56 -19.21
C GLY A 270 12.17 -11.87 -20.16
N HIS A 271 13.44 -11.82 -19.77
CA HIS A 271 14.51 -11.40 -20.66
C HIS A 271 14.31 -12.01 -22.06
N PRO A 272 14.52 -11.26 -23.17
CA PRO A 272 14.42 -11.80 -24.53
C PRO A 272 15.48 -12.85 -24.88
N THR A 273 16.24 -13.32 -23.90
CA THR A 273 17.30 -14.31 -24.05
C THR A 273 16.99 -15.41 -23.06
N GLY A 274 16.79 -16.64 -23.54
CA GLY A 274 16.43 -17.83 -22.77
C GLY A 274 17.48 -18.29 -21.76
N GLN A 275 17.96 -17.39 -20.91
CA GLN A 275 18.71 -17.68 -19.72
C GLN A 275 17.69 -17.72 -18.58
N SER A 276 17.39 -18.93 -18.09
CA SER A 276 16.79 -19.07 -16.77
C SER A 276 17.62 -18.25 -15.79
N PRO A 277 16.99 -17.46 -14.90
CA PRO A 277 17.71 -16.81 -13.82
C PRO A 277 18.50 -17.89 -13.08
N SER A 278 19.81 -17.73 -12.96
CA SER A 278 20.60 -18.57 -12.05
C SER A 278 20.02 -18.45 -10.65
N ASP A 279 19.84 -19.56 -9.94
CA ASP A 279 19.31 -19.60 -8.57
C ASP A 279 20.09 -18.72 -7.56
N ASP A 280 21.25 -18.20 -7.94
CA ASP A 280 22.14 -17.35 -7.15
C ASP A 280 21.94 -15.83 -7.31
N GLU A 281 21.12 -15.34 -8.26
CA GLU A 281 20.91 -13.88 -8.38
C GLU A 281 19.76 -13.41 -7.47
N PRO A 282 20.02 -12.51 -6.50
CA PRO A 282 18.98 -12.05 -5.59
C PRO A 282 17.88 -11.36 -6.39
N ARG A 283 16.66 -11.92 -6.33
CA ARG A 283 15.47 -11.33 -6.94
C ARG A 283 15.33 -9.88 -6.47
N SER A 284 15.53 -8.94 -7.38
CA SER A 284 15.39 -7.52 -7.08
C SER A 284 13.94 -7.25 -6.67
N THR A 285 13.75 -6.79 -5.43
CA THR A 285 12.44 -6.41 -4.89
C THR A 285 12.34 -4.90 -4.81
N THR A 286 11.14 -4.40 -5.07
CA THR A 286 10.76 -3.00 -4.87
C THR A 286 10.00 -2.86 -3.56
N VAL A 287 10.34 -1.84 -2.78
CA VAL A 287 9.71 -1.58 -1.48
C VAL A 287 8.67 -0.49 -1.57
N TYR A 288 7.43 -0.82 -1.21
CA TYR A 288 6.32 0.12 -1.11
C TYR A 288 5.95 0.36 0.35
N ALA A 289 5.65 1.61 0.68
CA ALA A 289 5.05 1.97 1.96
C ALA A 289 3.56 1.63 1.97
N VAL A 290 3.12 0.93 3.02
CA VAL A 290 1.70 0.64 3.24
C VAL A 290 1.06 1.82 3.98
N PRO A 291 0.05 2.49 3.41
CA PRO A 291 -0.67 3.56 4.09
C PRO A 291 -1.22 3.09 5.44
N PRO A 292 -1.18 3.91 6.50
CA PRO A 292 -1.71 3.54 7.81
C PRO A 292 -3.12 2.93 7.78
N ARG A 293 -3.98 3.44 6.89
CA ARG A 293 -5.36 2.98 6.72
C ARG A 293 -5.47 1.60 6.04
N ALA A 294 -4.49 1.19 5.25
CA ALA A 294 -4.49 -0.10 4.57
C ALA A 294 -3.86 -1.21 5.43
N ARG A 295 -3.01 -0.86 6.41
CA ARG A 295 -2.32 -1.83 7.29
C ARG A 295 -3.25 -2.86 7.96
N PRO A 296 -4.45 -2.48 8.47
CA PRO A 296 -5.35 -3.46 9.08
C PRO A 296 -5.79 -4.54 8.11
N LEU A 297 -5.98 -4.20 6.82
CA LEU A 297 -6.36 -5.18 5.80
C LEU A 297 -5.21 -6.16 5.53
N LEU A 298 -3.98 -5.66 5.43
CA LEU A 298 -2.79 -6.50 5.27
C LEU A 298 -2.56 -7.38 6.50
N HIS A 299 -2.71 -6.85 7.71
CA HIS A 299 -2.67 -7.64 8.96
C HIS A 299 -3.73 -8.74 8.96
N ALA A 300 -4.96 -8.45 8.55
CA ALA A 300 -6.02 -9.43 8.46
C ALA A 300 -5.67 -10.57 7.49
N ALA A 301 -5.08 -10.24 6.33
CA ALA A 301 -4.60 -11.24 5.38
C ALA A 301 -3.47 -12.10 5.94
N LEU A 302 -2.52 -11.50 6.67
CA LEU A 302 -1.44 -12.23 7.34
C LEU A 302 -1.97 -13.19 8.42
N LEU A 303 -2.88 -12.70 9.28
CA LEU A 303 -3.53 -13.53 10.31
C LEU A 303 -4.34 -14.67 9.68
N PHE A 304 -5.03 -14.41 8.57
CA PHE A 304 -5.74 -15.43 7.83
C PHE A 304 -4.79 -16.54 7.33
N ARG A 305 -3.64 -16.18 6.74
CA ARG A 305 -2.62 -17.15 6.29
C ARG A 305 -1.97 -17.90 7.44
N GLN A 306 -1.73 -17.22 8.56
CA GLN A 306 -1.20 -17.85 9.76
C GLN A 306 -2.15 -18.95 10.29
N ARG A 307 -3.47 -18.70 10.27
CA ARG A 307 -4.48 -19.70 10.67
C ARG A 307 -4.58 -20.87 9.72
N GLU A 308 -4.33 -20.66 8.43
CA GLU A 308 -4.18 -21.74 7.45
C GLU A 308 -2.84 -22.49 7.59
N GLN A 309 -1.99 -22.10 8.56
CA GLN A 309 -0.63 -22.62 8.73
C GLN A 309 0.20 -22.49 7.46
N ALA A 310 -0.09 -21.45 6.66
CA ALA A 310 0.58 -21.23 5.40
C ALA A 310 2.05 -20.85 5.64
N PRO A 311 3.01 -21.48 4.92
CA PRO A 311 4.42 -21.15 5.08
C PRO A 311 4.72 -19.74 4.55
N ALA A 312 5.88 -19.23 4.92
CA ALA A 312 6.36 -17.87 4.64
C ALA A 312 6.39 -17.51 3.13
N HIS A 313 6.70 -18.49 2.28
CA HIS A 313 6.73 -18.36 0.82
C HIS A 313 5.35 -18.55 0.16
N PHE A 314 4.30 -18.85 0.92
CA PHE A 314 2.96 -19.01 0.38
C PHE A 314 2.42 -17.68 -0.13
N ARG A 315 1.69 -17.70 -1.26
CA ARG A 315 1.11 -16.49 -1.87
C ARG A 315 0.10 -15.85 -0.90
N LEU A 316 0.32 -14.59 -0.55
CA LEU A 316 -0.52 -13.87 0.39
C LEU A 316 -1.93 -13.70 -0.19
N PHE A 317 -2.01 -13.30 -1.46
CA PHE A 317 -3.27 -12.95 -2.13
C PHE A 317 -3.80 -14.06 -3.06
N SER A 318 -3.49 -15.33 -2.81
CA SER A 318 -4.05 -16.45 -3.60
C SER A 318 -5.56 -16.29 -3.78
N ASN A 319 -6.04 -16.55 -5.00
CA ASN A 319 -7.45 -16.45 -5.41
C ASN A 319 -8.03 -15.02 -5.48
N THR A 320 -7.19 -13.98 -5.37
CA THR A 320 -7.63 -12.58 -5.53
C THR A 320 -7.60 -12.10 -6.98
N PHE A 321 -6.53 -12.44 -7.72
CA PHE A 321 -6.22 -11.82 -9.01
C PHE A 321 -6.41 -12.77 -10.21
N GLY A 322 -7.54 -13.49 -10.24
CA GLY A 322 -7.92 -14.32 -11.39
C GLY A 322 -8.74 -13.56 -12.44
N HIS A 323 -9.33 -14.29 -13.39
CA HIS A 323 -10.22 -13.75 -14.44
C HIS A 323 -11.41 -12.91 -13.93
N ARG A 324 -11.71 -12.96 -12.62
CA ARG A 324 -12.78 -12.18 -11.98
C ARG A 324 -12.34 -10.83 -11.42
N LEU A 325 -11.06 -10.47 -11.51
CA LEU A 325 -10.56 -9.22 -10.91
C LEU A 325 -11.31 -8.00 -11.48
N THR A 326 -11.44 -7.91 -12.81
CA THR A 326 -12.14 -6.80 -13.47
C THR A 326 -13.60 -6.73 -13.05
N ALA A 327 -14.32 -7.85 -13.12
CA ALA A 327 -15.72 -7.95 -12.68
C ALA A 327 -15.89 -7.56 -11.20
N LEU A 328 -14.97 -8.00 -10.34
CA LEU A 328 -14.98 -7.65 -8.91
C LEU A 328 -14.82 -6.15 -8.70
N THR A 329 -13.93 -5.49 -9.45
CA THR A 329 -13.73 -4.04 -9.34
C THR A 329 -14.92 -3.23 -9.87
N GLU A 330 -15.59 -3.74 -10.91
CA GLU A 330 -16.83 -3.17 -11.45
C GLU A 330 -17.99 -3.30 -10.45
N ASP A 331 -18.20 -4.49 -9.89
CA ASP A 331 -19.23 -4.76 -8.87
C ASP A 331 -19.06 -3.88 -7.62
N LEU A 332 -17.81 -3.62 -7.24
CA LEU A 332 -17.47 -2.76 -6.10
C LEU A 332 -17.51 -1.25 -6.44
N ALA A 333 -17.77 -0.89 -7.69
CA ALA A 333 -17.67 0.48 -8.20
C ALA A 333 -16.34 1.16 -7.77
N LEU A 334 -15.26 0.39 -7.77
CA LEU A 334 -13.95 0.80 -7.27
C LEU A 334 -12.95 0.78 -8.43
N PRO A 335 -12.84 1.88 -9.19
CA PRO A 335 -11.92 1.90 -10.32
C PRO A 335 -10.48 1.86 -9.79
N ILE A 336 -9.74 0.84 -10.22
CA ILE A 336 -8.31 0.67 -9.92
C ILE A 336 -7.54 1.19 -11.14
N PRO A 337 -6.81 2.31 -11.04
CA PRO A 337 -6.22 2.96 -12.21
C PRO A 337 -5.31 2.03 -13.02
N THR A 338 -4.49 1.21 -12.36
CA THR A 338 -3.60 0.25 -13.05
C THR A 338 -4.32 -0.86 -13.84
N LEU A 339 -5.62 -1.08 -13.62
CA LEU A 339 -6.41 -2.04 -14.42
C LEU A 339 -7.00 -1.39 -15.67
N VAL A 340 -7.32 -0.10 -15.58
CA VAL A 340 -7.92 0.67 -16.68
C VAL A 340 -6.85 1.16 -17.65
N HIS A 341 -5.71 1.59 -17.11
CA HIS A 341 -4.56 2.09 -17.84
C HIS A 341 -3.29 1.41 -17.31
N PRO A 342 -2.99 0.17 -17.76
CA PRO A 342 -1.78 -0.52 -17.36
C PRO A 342 -0.55 0.22 -17.91
N HIS A 343 0.47 0.38 -17.07
CA HIS A 343 1.75 0.96 -17.47
C HIS A 343 2.79 -0.16 -17.65
N PRO A 344 3.38 -0.32 -18.85
CA PRO A 344 4.35 -1.37 -19.14
C PRO A 344 5.78 -1.04 -18.66
N ALA A 345 6.01 0.20 -18.22
CA ALA A 345 7.30 0.64 -17.71
C ALA A 345 7.40 0.40 -16.19
N PRO A 346 8.62 0.23 -15.63
CA PRO A 346 8.81 0.20 -14.19
C PRO A 346 8.23 1.45 -13.53
N ASP A 347 7.69 1.32 -12.32
CA ASP A 347 7.18 2.46 -11.58
C ASP A 347 8.24 3.57 -11.41
N TRP A 348 7.83 4.83 -11.46
CA TRP A 348 8.75 5.99 -11.44
C TRP A 348 9.72 5.96 -10.25
N HIS A 349 9.26 5.53 -9.08
CA HIS A 349 10.09 5.47 -7.87
C HIS A 349 11.13 4.34 -7.89
N GLN A 350 10.98 3.33 -8.75
CA GLN A 350 12.00 2.30 -9.02
C GLN A 350 13.13 2.87 -9.89
N GLN A 351 12.79 3.82 -10.75
CA GLN A 351 13.73 4.52 -11.63
C GLN A 351 14.46 5.66 -10.92
N ALA A 352 13.94 6.14 -9.78
CA ALA A 352 14.57 7.20 -9.01
C ALA A 352 15.99 6.84 -8.55
N ARG A 353 16.88 7.82 -8.60
CA ARG A 353 18.29 7.69 -8.20
C ARG A 353 18.70 8.88 -7.35
N CYS A 354 19.77 8.71 -6.58
CA CYS A 354 20.26 9.75 -5.71
C CYS A 354 21.79 9.77 -5.72
N TRP A 355 22.40 10.95 -5.70
CA TRP A 355 23.86 11.13 -5.68
C TRP A 355 24.26 12.14 -4.62
N HIS A 356 25.45 11.95 -4.06
CA HIS A 356 26.09 12.93 -3.20
C HIS A 356 26.68 14.05 -4.08
N ILE A 357 26.24 15.29 -3.90
CA ILE A 357 26.70 16.44 -4.69
C ILE A 357 27.29 17.55 -3.83
N ALA A 358 27.13 17.48 -2.51
CA ALA A 358 27.83 18.34 -1.56
C ALA A 358 27.92 17.63 -0.20
N ALA A 359 28.83 18.10 0.66
CA ALA A 359 28.77 17.74 2.08
C ALA A 359 27.45 18.27 2.68
N PRO A 360 26.79 17.52 3.59
CA PRO A 360 25.58 18.01 4.26
C PRO A 360 25.89 19.33 4.98
N LEU A 361 25.08 20.35 4.77
CA LEU A 361 25.18 21.61 5.52
C LEU A 361 24.89 21.28 6.99
N ARG A 362 25.95 21.09 7.79
CA ARG A 362 25.82 20.96 9.24
C ARG A 362 25.24 22.26 9.76
N THR A 363 23.99 22.27 10.19
CA THR A 363 23.49 23.31 11.08
C THR A 363 24.23 23.15 12.39
N THR A 364 25.28 23.94 12.58
CA THR A 364 25.89 24.17 13.87
C THR A 364 24.83 24.76 14.79
N THR A 365 24.23 23.92 15.63
CA THR A 365 23.60 24.37 16.86
C THR A 365 24.69 25.05 17.66
N ARG A 366 24.70 26.37 17.59
CA ARG A 366 25.53 27.24 18.42
C ARG A 366 25.12 26.99 19.87
N GLN A 367 25.90 26.17 20.59
CA GLN A 367 25.86 26.16 22.05
C GLN A 367 26.23 27.58 22.48
N ALA A 368 25.23 28.31 22.97
CA ALA A 368 25.48 29.56 23.67
C ALA A 368 26.09 29.23 25.05
N PRO A 369 27.06 30.04 25.52
CA PRO A 369 27.76 29.82 26.78
C PRO A 369 26.84 29.92 28.00
#